data_AF-A0A8J3C600-F1
#
_entry.id   AF-A0A8J3C600-F1
#
_cell.length_a   1.000
_cell.length_b   1.000
_cell.length_c   1.000
_cell.angle_alpha   90.00
_cell.angle_beta   90.00
_cell.angle_gamma   90.00
#
_symmetry.space_group_name_H-M   'P 1'
#
loop_
_entity.id
_entity.type
_entity.pdbx_description
1 polymer ?
#
loop_
_entity_poly.entity_id
_entity_poly.type
_entity_poly.pdbx_seq_one_letter_code
_entity_poly.pdbx_strand_id
1 'polypeptide(L)'
;MIEGMTAGVTVTSEDLFVPDPAGGPCDPLDDLLITLLIDRTRRARDHHAARCEAGLPARKLAWEYAMMKRYTARLGAHGADIARAVLALAHSESELPPAE
;
A
#
# COMPACT_ATOMS: atom_id res chain seq x y z
N MET A 1 25.09 -42.89 26.81
CA MET A 1 25.33 -41.45 26.59
C MET A 1 24.95 -41.17 25.15
N ILE A 2 23.80 -40.55 24.92
CA ILE A 2 23.33 -40.15 23.59
C ILE A 2 22.91 -38.68 23.71
N GLU A 3 23.54 -37.86 22.87
CA GLU A 3 23.27 -36.43 22.68
C GLU A 3 21.85 -36.21 22.12
N GLY A 4 21.20 -35.14 22.56
CA GLY A 4 19.84 -34.78 22.17
C GLY A 4 19.69 -33.28 22.01
N MET A 5 20.43 -32.72 21.06
CA MET A 5 20.09 -31.61 20.16
C MET A 5 18.89 -30.72 20.57
N THR A 6 19.16 -29.62 21.28
CA THR A 6 18.24 -28.49 21.38
C THR A 6 18.29 -27.69 20.08
N ALA A 7 17.39 -28.00 19.14
CA ALA A 7 17.16 -27.15 17.99
C ALA A 7 16.53 -25.85 18.48
N GLY A 8 17.33 -24.78 18.54
CA GLY A 8 16.84 -23.43 18.73
C GLY A 8 15.94 -23.08 17.55
N VAL A 9 14.64 -22.91 17.83
CA VAL A 9 13.68 -22.36 16.87
C VAL A 9 13.98 -20.87 16.78
N THR A 10 14.84 -20.50 15.83
CA THR A 10 14.95 -19.12 15.36
C THR A 10 13.76 -18.86 14.45
N VAL A 11 12.67 -18.34 15.02
CA VAL A 11 11.62 -17.71 14.21
C VAL A 11 12.23 -16.47 13.57
N THR A 12 12.59 -16.58 12.30
CA THR A 12 12.98 -15.43 11.50
C THR A 12 11.74 -14.59 11.24
N SER A 13 11.89 -13.27 11.35
CA SER A 13 10.81 -12.28 11.21
C SER A 13 10.19 -12.21 9.80
N GLU A 14 10.54 -13.15 8.92
CA GLU A 14 10.13 -13.24 7.52
C GLU A 14 8.87 -14.10 7.32
N ASP A 15 8.46 -14.90 8.32
CA ASP A 15 7.25 -15.74 8.23
C ASP A 15 5.93 -15.00 8.46
N LEU A 16 5.96 -13.71 8.83
CA LEU A 16 4.75 -12.90 9.09
C LEU A 16 3.97 -12.50 7.84
N PHE A 17 4.48 -12.83 6.65
CA PHE A 17 3.89 -12.46 5.36
C PHE A 17 3.70 -13.63 4.40
N VAL A 18 3.64 -14.87 4.91
CA VAL A 18 3.13 -15.98 4.09
C VAL A 18 1.62 -15.77 3.96
N PRO A 19 1.08 -15.44 2.77
CA PRO A 19 -0.36 -15.37 2.60
C PRO A 19 -0.91 -16.77 2.88
N ASP A 20 -1.75 -16.89 3.90
CA ASP A 20 -2.44 -18.15 4.18
C ASP A 20 -3.29 -18.52 2.95
N PRO A 21 -2.98 -19.61 2.23
CA PRO A 21 -3.77 -20.03 1.08
C PRO A 21 -5.16 -20.55 1.49
N ALA A 22 -5.43 -20.69 2.80
CA ALA A 22 -6.73 -21.04 3.37
C ALA A 22 -7.57 -19.83 3.79
N GLY A 23 -7.28 -18.64 3.26
CA GLY A 23 -8.05 -17.42 3.52
C GLY A 23 -9.53 -17.63 3.22
N GLY A 24 -10.32 -17.76 4.30
CA GLY A 24 -11.78 -17.68 4.23
C GLY A 24 -12.22 -16.33 3.64
N PRO A 25 -13.53 -16.13 3.41
CA PRO A 25 -14.01 -14.83 2.93
C PRO A 25 -13.47 -13.72 3.83
N CYS A 26 -12.97 -12.64 3.22
CA CYS A 26 -12.58 -11.45 3.96
C CYS A 26 -13.78 -10.99 4.80
N ASP A 27 -13.51 -10.40 5.96
CA ASP A 27 -14.60 -9.78 6.71
C ASP A 27 -15.29 -8.74 5.78
N PRO A 28 -16.63 -8.64 5.77
CA PRO A 28 -17.31 -7.70 4.88
C PRO A 28 -16.84 -6.24 5.04
N LEU A 29 -16.34 -5.86 6.22
CA LEU A 29 -15.71 -4.56 6.43
C LEU A 29 -14.37 -4.45 5.71
N ASP A 30 -13.56 -5.50 5.73
CA ASP A 30 -12.28 -5.55 5.02
C ASP A 30 -12.50 -5.46 3.51
N ASP A 31 -13.48 -6.19 2.97
CA ASP A 31 -13.86 -6.09 1.55
C ASP A 31 -14.28 -4.66 1.16
N LEU A 32 -15.04 -3.98 2.03
CA LEU A 32 -15.41 -2.60 1.82
C LEU A 32 -14.19 -1.67 1.86
N LEU A 33 -13.30 -1.85 2.84
CA LEU A 33 -12.06 -1.07 2.97
C LEU A 33 -11.17 -1.24 1.75
N ILE A 34 -11.00 -2.49 1.27
CA ILE A 34 -10.24 -2.82 0.07
C ILE A 34 -10.87 -2.15 -1.15
N THR A 35 -12.20 -2.25 -1.32
CA THR A 35 -12.91 -1.63 -2.44
C THR A 35 -12.73 -0.11 -2.46
N LEU A 36 -12.86 0.55 -1.30
CA LEU A 36 -12.66 1.99 -1.17
C LEU A 36 -11.19 2.39 -1.44
N LEU A 37 -10.23 1.58 -1.01
CA LEU A 37 -8.81 1.80 -1.25
C LEU A 37 -8.47 1.69 -2.75
N ILE A 38 -9.01 0.68 -3.44
CA ILE A 38 -8.87 0.51 -4.88
C ILE A 38 -9.44 1.72 -5.63
N ASP A 39 -10.68 2.12 -5.33
CA ASP A 39 -11.29 3.28 -5.99
C ASP A 39 -10.49 4.57 -5.73
N ARG A 40 -10.04 4.78 -4.49
CA ARG A 40 -9.25 5.96 -4.13
C ARG A 40 -7.92 6.02 -4.88
N THR A 41 -7.29 4.86 -5.08
CA THR A 41 -6.01 4.72 -5.78
C THR A 41 -6.20 4.96 -7.27
N ARG A 42 -7.24 4.38 -7.88
CA ARG A 42 -7.61 4.63 -9.29
C ARG A 42 -7.80 6.12 -9.56
N ARG A 43 -8.57 6.84 -8.74
CA ARG A 43 -8.75 8.30 -8.90
C ARG A 43 -7.44 9.09 -8.80
N ALA A 44 -6.49 8.62 -7.99
CA ALA A 44 -5.17 9.26 -7.91
C ALA A 44 -4.38 9.05 -9.21
N ARG A 45 -4.49 7.86 -9.82
CA ARG A 45 -3.87 7.53 -11.11
C ARG A 45 -4.50 8.31 -12.25
N ASP A 46 -5.82 8.40 -12.32
CA ASP A 46 -6.51 9.17 -13.37
C ASP A 46 -6.07 10.64 -13.36
N HIS A 47 -5.96 11.22 -12.16
CA HIS A 47 -5.44 12.58 -12.01
C HIS A 47 -3.96 12.70 -12.43
N HIS A 48 -3.15 11.66 -12.19
CA HIS A 48 -1.76 11.62 -12.64
C HIS A 48 -1.65 11.56 -14.17
N ALA A 49 -2.41 10.66 -14.80
CA ALA A 49 -2.46 10.51 -16.25
C ALA A 49 -2.90 11.81 -16.93
N ALA A 50 -3.99 12.44 -16.46
CA ALA A 50 -4.47 13.71 -16.98
C ALA A 50 -3.42 14.85 -16.89
N ARG A 51 -2.53 14.81 -15.89
CA ARG A 51 -1.43 15.76 -15.77
C ARG A 51 -0.33 15.50 -16.79
N CYS A 52 0.05 14.24 -16.97
CA CYS A 52 1.03 13.85 -17.98
C CYS A 52 0.56 14.22 -19.38
N GLU A 53 -0.71 13.97 -19.70
CA GLU A 53 -1.35 14.39 -20.95
C GLU A 53 -1.33 15.91 -21.15
N ALA A 54 -1.45 16.67 -20.06
CA ALA A 54 -1.33 18.13 -20.06
C ALA A 54 0.13 18.65 -20.08
N GLY A 55 1.13 17.77 -20.23
CA GLY A 55 2.55 18.13 -20.22
C GLY A 55 3.09 18.59 -18.86
N LEU A 56 2.33 18.32 -17.78
CA LEU A 56 2.73 18.66 -16.42
C LEU A 56 3.49 17.50 -15.78
N PRO A 57 4.35 17.76 -14.78
CA PRO A 57 4.98 16.70 -14.03
C PRO A 57 3.95 15.77 -13.43
N ALA A 58 4.21 14.49 -13.64
CA ALA A 58 3.42 13.37 -13.20
C ALA A 58 3.15 13.50 -11.68
N ARG A 59 4.21 13.65 -10.87
CA ARG A 59 4.10 13.89 -9.43
C ARG A 59 3.89 15.36 -9.12
N LYS A 60 3.00 15.64 -8.17
CA LYS A 60 2.83 16.99 -7.58
C LYS A 60 3.04 16.86 -6.08
N LEU A 61 4.26 17.11 -5.63
CA LEU A 61 4.63 17.05 -4.21
C LEU A 61 3.68 17.88 -3.32
N ALA A 62 3.17 19.01 -3.81
CA ALA A 62 2.18 19.81 -3.10
C ALA A 62 0.84 19.10 -2.89
N TRP A 63 0.39 18.27 -3.85
CA TRP A 63 -0.85 17.48 -3.72
C TRP A 63 -0.65 16.30 -2.78
N GLU A 64 0.47 15.59 -2.91
CA GLU A 64 0.84 14.47 -2.03
C GLU A 64 0.99 14.95 -0.58
N TYR A 65 1.67 16.07 -0.38
CA TYR A 65 1.80 16.72 0.92
C TYR A 65 0.44 17.18 1.48
N ALA A 66 -0.43 17.74 0.65
CA ALA A 66 -1.77 18.12 1.06
C ALA A 66 -2.64 16.91 1.47
N MET A 67 -2.47 15.77 0.80
CA MET A 67 -3.10 14.52 1.20
C MET A 67 -2.59 14.05 2.56
N MET A 68 -1.27 13.98 2.72
CA MET A 68 -0.63 13.58 3.97
C MET A 68 -1.08 14.48 5.13
N LYS A 69 -1.04 15.80 4.95
CA LYS A 69 -1.52 16.78 5.95
C LYS A 69 -2.99 16.55 6.34
N ARG A 70 -3.88 16.31 5.38
CA ARG A 70 -5.30 16.05 5.65
C ARG A 70 -5.51 14.77 6.46
N TYR A 71 -4.78 13.70 6.15
CA TYR A 71 -4.93 12.42 6.83
C TYR A 71 -4.32 12.48 8.23
N THR A 72 -3.13 13.07 8.36
CA THR A 72 -2.48 13.31 9.65
C THR A 72 -3.33 14.19 10.57
N ALA A 73 -3.95 15.25 10.04
CA ALA A 73 -4.82 16.11 10.84
C ALA A 73 -6.07 15.39 11.38
N ARG A 74 -6.54 14.33 10.69
CA ARG A 74 -7.75 13.59 11.09
C ARG A 74 -7.45 12.37 11.97
N LEU A 75 -6.34 11.68 11.71
CA LEU A 75 -6.04 10.36 12.28
C LEU A 75 -4.67 10.31 12.99
N GLY A 76 -3.96 11.43 13.11
CA GLY A 76 -2.63 11.50 13.71
C GLY A 76 -1.57 10.73 12.92
N ALA A 77 -0.68 10.03 13.63
CA ALA A 77 0.40 9.25 13.03
C ALA A 77 -0.11 8.19 12.04
N HIS A 78 -1.16 7.44 12.41
CA HIS A 78 -1.79 6.44 11.55
C HIS A 78 -2.36 7.03 10.25
N GLY A 79 -2.81 8.29 10.29
CA GLY A 79 -3.20 9.00 9.08
C GLY A 79 -2.05 9.20 8.10
N ALA A 80 -0.86 9.51 8.61
CA ALA A 80 0.33 9.62 7.76
C ALA A 80 0.69 8.27 7.13
N ASP A 81 0.57 7.17 7.88
CA ASP A 81 0.84 5.81 7.38
C ASP A 81 -0.11 5.41 6.26
N ILE A 82 -1.41 5.64 6.46
CA ILE A 82 -2.43 5.37 5.44
C ILE A 82 -2.19 6.23 4.20
N ALA A 83 -1.86 7.52 4.37
CA ALA A 83 -1.55 8.38 3.23
C ALA A 83 -0.35 7.87 2.43
N ARG A 84 0.72 7.42 3.12
CA ARG A 84 1.89 6.82 2.48
C ARG A 84 1.54 5.54 1.72
N ALA A 85 0.74 4.66 2.31
CA ALA A 85 0.29 3.44 1.64
C ALA A 85 -0.52 3.73 0.37
N VAL A 86 -1.46 4.67 0.42
CA VAL A 86 -2.26 5.06 -0.76
C VAL A 86 -1.37 5.65 -1.86
N LEU A 87 -0.42 6.52 -1.50
CA LEU A 87 0.51 7.11 -2.47
C LEU A 87 1.39 6.04 -3.10
N ALA A 88 1.95 5.13 -2.30
CA ALA A 88 2.74 4.01 -2.81
C ALA A 88 1.95 3.19 -3.85
N LEU A 89 0.72 2.77 -3.51
CA LEU A 89 -0.16 2.02 -4.41
C LEU A 89 -0.50 2.79 -5.70
N ALA A 90 -0.65 4.11 -5.60
CA ALA A 90 -0.92 4.95 -6.78
C ALA A 90 0.30 5.03 -7.71
N HIS A 91 1.52 4.96 -7.17
CA HIS A 91 2.76 5.04 -7.93
C HIS A 91 3.24 3.68 -8.48
N SER A 92 2.99 2.56 -7.80
CA SER A 92 3.53 1.25 -8.17
C SER A 92 3.13 0.75 -9.57
N GLU A 93 1.95 1.13 -10.07
CA GLU A 93 1.55 0.78 -11.45
C GLU A 93 2.12 1.74 -12.51
N SER A 94 2.55 2.93 -12.11
CA SER A 94 3.15 3.90 -13.03
C SER A 94 4.63 3.60 -13.33
N GLU A 95 5.24 2.67 -12.59
CA GLU A 95 6.64 2.22 -12.77
C GLU A 95 6.77 0.97 -13.66
N LEU A 96 5.67 0.38 -14.13
CA LEU A 96 5.73 -0.69 -15.12
C LEU A 96 6.22 -0.11 -16.46
N PRO A 97 7.36 -0.58 -17.01
CA PRO A 97 7.79 -0.18 -18.34
C PRO A 97 6.72 -0.61 -19.37
N PRO A 98 6.55 0.13 -20.47
CA PRO A 98 5.66 -0.30 -21.54
C PRO A 98 6.09 -1.70 -22.00
N ALA A 99 5.12 -2.62 -22.11
CA ALA A 99 5.37 -3.92 -22.71
C ALA A 99 5.88 -3.70 -24.14
N GLU A 100 7.09 -4.17 -24.41
CA GLU A 100 7.70 -4.21 -25.76
C GLU A 100 6.92 -5.15 -26.69
#